data_AF-A0A7H4M4J0-F1
#
_entry.id   AF-A0A7H4M4J0-F1
#
_cell.length_a   1.000
_cell.length_b   1.000
_cell.length_c   1.000
_cell.angle_alpha   90.00
_cell.angle_beta   90.00
_cell.angle_gamma   90.00
#
_symmetry.space_group_name_H-M   'P 1'
#
loop_
_entity.id
_entity.type
_entity.pdbx_description
1 polymer ?
#
loop_
_entity_poly.entity_id
_entity_poly.type
_entity_poly.pdbx_seq_one_letter_code
_entity_poly.pdbx_strand_id
1 'polypeptide(L)'
;MQIPVTLPTWDEVVGNAVDSAGFNRYLLDCIHRDAGTPVYTIHAEVEGIAFAEQFDELLTMAAQEEIRFCPLSQLLPADFSVLPRGKVVRGELAGREGWLGREQLLNSGV
;
A
#
# COMPACT_ATOMS: atom_id res chain seq x y z
N MET A 1 10.92 -5.13 12.06
CA MET A 1 10.36 -3.83 11.68
C MET A 1 9.44 -4.07 10.50
N GLN A 2 8.21 -3.56 10.58
CA GLN A 2 7.20 -3.72 9.53
C GLN A 2 6.76 -2.32 9.10
N ILE A 3 6.63 -2.11 7.79
CA ILE A 3 5.91 -0.98 7.21
C ILE A 3 4.69 -1.60 6.53
N PRO A 4 3.47 -1.41 7.08
CA PRO A 4 2.29 -2.05 6.54
C PRO A 4 1.90 -1.42 5.20
N VAL A 5 1.40 -2.26 4.30
CA VAL A 5 0.69 -1.81 3.10
C VAL A 5 -0.66 -1.24 3.55
N THR A 6 -1.01 -0.05 3.07
CA THR A 6 -2.26 0.64 3.46
C THR A 6 -3.23 0.85 2.31
N LEU A 7 -2.75 0.75 1.06
CA LEU A 7 -3.56 0.88 -0.14
C LEU A 7 -3.85 -0.48 -0.78
N PRO A 8 -5.01 -0.65 -1.44
CA PRO A 8 -5.34 -1.88 -2.14
C PRO A 8 -4.46 -2.08 -3.38
N THR A 9 -4.31 -3.33 -3.80
CA THR A 9 -3.72 -3.68 -5.10
C THR A 9 -4.78 -3.72 -6.20
N TRP A 10 -4.37 -3.75 -7.46
CA TRP A 10 -5.28 -3.78 -8.61
C TRP A 10 -6.33 -4.91 -8.54
N ASP A 11 -5.90 -6.13 -8.23
CA ASP A 11 -6.75 -7.33 -8.17
C ASP A 11 -7.74 -7.32 -7.00
N GLU A 12 -7.52 -6.49 -5.99
CA GLU A 12 -8.42 -6.38 -4.84
C GLU A 12 -9.64 -5.50 -5.12
N VAL A 13 -9.54 -4.58 -6.08
CA VAL A 13 -10.57 -3.57 -6.32
C VAL A 13 -11.14 -3.61 -7.73
N VAL A 14 -10.37 -4.04 -8.73
CA VAL A 14 -10.86 -4.12 -10.11
C VAL A 14 -11.85 -5.27 -10.25
N GLY A 15 -13.01 -4.97 -10.85
CA GLY A 15 -14.12 -5.91 -11.00
C GLY A 15 -15.06 -5.98 -9.78
N ASN A 16 -14.68 -5.36 -8.66
CA ASN A 16 -15.52 -5.29 -7.46
C ASN A 16 -15.96 -3.85 -7.15
N ALA A 17 -14.99 -2.93 -7.02
CA ALA A 17 -15.24 -1.53 -6.70
C ALA A 17 -15.11 -0.60 -7.92
N VAL A 18 -14.19 -0.92 -8.84
CA VAL A 18 -13.90 -0.11 -10.04
C VAL A 18 -13.66 -1.01 -11.25
N ASP A 19 -13.79 -0.45 -12.45
CA ASP A 19 -13.30 -1.12 -13.65
C ASP A 19 -11.78 -0.88 -13.82
N SER A 20 -11.17 -1.59 -14.77
CA SER A 20 -9.74 -1.49 -15.03
C SER A 20 -9.32 -0.05 -15.38
N ALA A 21 -10.12 0.65 -16.18
CA ALA A 21 -9.81 2.02 -16.61
C ALA A 21 -9.87 3.04 -15.45
N GLY A 22 -10.76 2.82 -14.49
CA GLY A 22 -10.94 3.70 -13.32
C GLY A 22 -9.91 3.49 -12.20
N PHE A 23 -9.07 2.45 -12.28
CA PHE A 23 -8.16 2.07 -11.20
C PHE A 23 -7.21 3.21 -10.78
N ASN A 24 -6.57 3.89 -11.72
CA ASN A 24 -5.60 4.95 -11.41
C ASN A 24 -6.24 6.10 -10.62
N ARG A 25 -7.38 6.62 -11.08
CA ARG A 25 -8.14 7.67 -10.37
C ARG A 25 -8.54 7.20 -8.97
N TYR A 26 -9.03 5.97 -8.85
CA TYR A 26 -9.42 5.39 -7.58
C TYR A 26 -8.25 5.31 -6.59
N LEU A 27 -7.08 4.84 -7.05
CA LEU A 27 -5.88 4.74 -6.22
C LEU A 27 -5.41 6.12 -5.76
N LEU A 28 -5.38 7.12 -6.65
CA LEU A 28 -5.00 8.50 -6.32
C LEU A 28 -5.97 9.12 -5.30
N ASP A 29 -7.28 8.87 -5.45
CA ASP A 29 -8.26 9.30 -4.45
C ASP A 29 -8.03 8.64 -3.09
N CYS A 30 -7.59 7.38 -3.05
CA CYS A 30 -7.21 6.72 -1.81
C CYS A 30 -5.95 7.35 -1.20
N ILE A 31 -4.94 7.69 -2.02
CA ILE A 31 -3.73 8.40 -1.57
C ILE A 31 -4.11 9.72 -0.89
N HIS A 32 -4.97 10.53 -1.50
CA HIS A 32 -5.37 11.83 -0.95
C HIS A 32 -6.24 11.74 0.32
N ARG A 33 -6.96 10.62 0.50
CA ARG A 33 -7.78 10.38 1.70
C ARG A 33 -6.99 9.82 2.89
N ASP A 34 -5.80 9.28 2.66
CA ASP A 34 -4.97 8.71 3.71
C ASP A 34 -4.48 9.81 4.66
N ALA A 35 -4.57 9.57 5.98
CA ALA A 35 -4.19 10.54 7.00
C ALA A 35 -2.67 10.54 7.31
N GLY A 36 -1.93 9.56 6.80
CA GLY A 36 -0.50 9.35 7.02
C GLY A 36 0.29 9.35 5.71
N THR A 37 1.28 8.47 5.63
CA THR A 37 1.98 8.20 4.36
C THR A 37 1.48 6.88 3.80
N PRO A 38 0.68 6.91 2.72
CA PRO A 38 0.13 5.69 2.16
C PRO A 38 1.22 4.81 1.58
N VAL A 39 1.06 3.50 1.72
CA VAL A 39 1.97 2.48 1.19
C VAL A 39 1.20 1.60 0.22
N TYR A 40 1.58 1.67 -1.05
CA TYR A 40 1.02 0.89 -2.15
C TYR A 40 2.05 -0.12 -2.65
N THR A 41 1.57 -1.34 -2.92
CA THR A 41 2.38 -2.43 -3.46
C THR A 41 2.02 -2.62 -4.92
N ILE A 42 3.06 -2.69 -5.76
CA ILE A 42 2.91 -2.94 -7.20
C ILE A 42 3.31 -4.39 -7.50
N HIS A 43 2.48 -5.08 -8.26
CA HIS A 43 2.74 -6.37 -8.85
C HIS A 43 3.61 -6.22 -10.09
N ALA A 44 4.92 -6.41 -9.93
CA ALA A 44 5.89 -6.26 -11.02
C ALA A 44 5.53 -7.08 -12.28
N GLU A 45 4.95 -8.28 -12.12
CA GLU A 45 4.58 -9.17 -13.22
C GLU A 45 3.35 -8.69 -14.01
N VAL A 46 2.49 -7.90 -13.39
CA VAL A 46 1.18 -7.51 -13.93
C VAL A 46 1.18 -6.01 -14.24
N GLU A 47 1.31 -5.19 -13.20
CA GLU A 47 1.35 -3.73 -13.30
C GLU A 47 2.65 -3.22 -13.93
N GLY A 48 3.76 -3.95 -13.78
CA GLY A 48 5.07 -3.60 -14.34
C GLY A 48 5.34 -4.08 -15.78
N ILE A 49 4.47 -4.93 -16.35
CA ILE A 49 4.64 -5.49 -17.70
C ILE A 49 3.35 -5.33 -18.51
N ALA A 50 2.32 -6.12 -18.20
CA ALA A 50 1.08 -6.14 -18.99
C ALA A 50 0.31 -4.82 -18.91
N PHE A 51 0.40 -4.11 -17.78
CA PHE A 51 -0.20 -2.79 -17.58
C PHE A 51 0.84 -1.67 -17.46
N ALA A 52 2.01 -1.81 -18.09
CA ALA A 52 3.07 -0.81 -18.02
C ALA A 52 2.61 0.59 -18.49
N GLU A 53 1.77 0.67 -19.52
CA GLU A 53 1.19 1.95 -19.98
C GLU A 53 0.26 2.58 -18.93
N GLN A 54 -0.58 1.77 -18.27
CA GLN A 54 -1.45 2.23 -17.20
C GLN A 54 -0.63 2.68 -15.97
N PHE A 55 0.50 2.01 -15.71
CA PHE A 55 1.41 2.42 -14.65
C PHE A 55 2.12 3.75 -14.99
N ASP A 56 2.55 3.96 -16.24
CA ASP A 56 3.12 5.24 -16.70
C ASP A 56 2.10 6.38 -16.58
N GLU A 57 0.83 6.12 -16.92
CA GLU A 57 -0.27 7.06 -16.72
C GLU A 57 -0.47 7.38 -15.23
N LEU A 58 -0.42 6.38 -14.34
CA LEU A 58 -0.51 6.60 -12.89
C LEU A 58 0.60 7.54 -12.41
N LEU A 59 1.85 7.33 -12.85
CA LEU A 59 2.98 8.18 -12.49
C LEU A 59 2.81 9.61 -13.02
N THR A 60 2.31 9.77 -14.24
CA THR A 60 2.02 11.06 -14.85
C THR A 60 0.95 11.82 -14.06
N MET A 61 -0.17 11.17 -13.73
CA MET A 61 -1.24 11.76 -12.92
C MET A 61 -0.76 12.10 -11.51
N ALA A 62 -0.01 11.20 -10.87
CA ALA A 62 0.54 11.43 -9.54
C ALA A 62 1.43 12.68 -9.51
N ALA A 63 2.28 12.86 -10.52
CA ALA A 63 3.11 14.05 -10.64
C ALA A 63 2.28 15.33 -10.84
N GLN A 64 1.21 15.27 -11.63
CA GLN A 64 0.29 16.40 -11.84
C GLN A 64 -0.48 16.78 -10.56
N GLU A 65 -0.74 15.79 -9.69
CA GLU A 65 -1.38 15.97 -8.39
C GLU A 65 -0.38 16.23 -7.25
N GLU A 66 0.88 16.54 -7.59
CA GLU A 66 1.97 16.89 -6.66
C GLU A 66 2.28 15.79 -5.62
N ILE A 67 1.96 14.53 -5.93
CA ILE A 67 2.30 13.37 -5.10
C ILE A 67 3.79 13.07 -5.21
N ARG A 68 4.45 12.91 -4.05
CA ARG A 68 5.87 12.55 -3.97
C ARG A 68 6.07 11.13 -3.49
N PHE A 69 6.79 10.35 -4.29
CA PHE A 69 7.26 9.03 -3.90
C PHE A 69 8.50 9.13 -3.01
N CYS A 70 8.60 8.24 -2.04
CA CYS A 70 9.79 8.10 -1.20
C CYS A 70 10.13 6.62 -1.02
N PRO A 71 11.42 6.27 -0.84
CA PRO A 71 11.80 4.93 -0.45
C PRO A 71 11.28 4.63 0.96
N LEU A 72 10.84 3.40 1.20
CA LEU A 72 10.31 2.96 2.49
C LEU A 72 11.24 3.24 3.69
N SER A 73 12.55 3.29 3.47
CA SER A 73 13.52 3.63 4.52
C SER A 73 13.33 5.04 5.10
N GLN A 74 12.75 5.98 4.34
CA GLN A 74 12.45 7.33 4.83
C GLN A 74 11.25 7.38 5.78
N LEU A 75 10.44 6.31 5.83
CA LEU A 75 9.32 6.19 6.77
C LEU A 75 9.77 5.71 8.15
N LEU A 76 11.05 5.34 8.29
CA LEU A 76 11.59 4.80 9.52
C LEU A 76 12.11 5.92 10.43
N PRO A 77 11.87 5.83 11.76
CA PRO A 77 12.48 6.76 12.70
C PRO A 77 13.99 6.56 12.76
N ALA A 78 14.73 7.62 13.07
CA ALA A 78 16.19 7.53 13.25
C ALA A 78 16.60 6.63 14.44
N ASP A 79 15.76 6.61 15.49
CA ASP A 79 15.94 5.75 16.65
C ASP A 79 14.94 4.60 16.62
N PHE A 80 15.41 3.37 16.42
CA PHE A 80 14.56 2.19 16.37
C PHE A 80 14.06 1.74 17.75
N SER A 81 14.61 2.26 18.84
CA SER A 81 14.14 1.93 20.19
C SER A 81 12.72 2.43 20.47
N VAL A 82 12.24 3.42 19.70
CA VAL A 82 10.89 3.98 19.77
C VAL A 82 9.85 3.11 19.06
N LEU A 83 10.28 2.15 18.23
CA LEU A 83 9.38 1.29 17.48
C LEU A 83 8.70 0.28 18.42
N PRO A 84 7.40 0.03 18.23
CA PRO A 84 6.70 -0.95 19.04
C PRO A 84 7.26 -2.36 18.78
N ARG A 85 7.25 -3.19 19.82
CA ARG A 85 7.65 -4.59 19.72
C ARG A 85 6.43 -5.44 19.36
N GLY A 86 6.59 -6.29 18.36
CA GLY A 86 5.53 -7.14 17.84
C GLY A 86 6.05 -8.44 17.26
N LYS A 87 5.11 -9.30 16.88
CA LYS A 87 5.34 -10.49 16.06
C LYS A 87 4.59 -10.35 14.75
N VAL A 88 5.14 -10.91 13.68
CA VAL A 88 4.38 -11.11 12.44
C VAL A 88 3.60 -12.41 12.59
N VAL A 89 2.28 -12.34 12.47
CA VAL A 89 1.38 -13.49 12.54
C VAL A 89 0.57 -13.60 11.25
N ARG A 90 0.06 -14.80 10.96
CA ARG A 90 -0.90 -14.97 9.85
C ARG A 90 -2.26 -14.43 10.25
N GLY A 91 -2.92 -13.73 9.34
CA GLY A 91 -4.31 -13.32 9.49
C GLY A 91 -4.95 -13.05 8.14
N GLU A 92 -6.27 -12.98 8.12
CA GLU A 92 -7.05 -12.65 6.92
C GLU A 92 -7.50 -11.19 6.98
N LEU A 93 -7.69 -10.59 5.81
CA LEU A 93 -8.27 -9.25 5.66
C LEU A 93 -9.43 -9.34 4.68
N ALA A 94 -10.58 -8.76 5.06
CA ALA A 94 -11.75 -8.75 4.18
C ALA A 94 -11.40 -8.10 2.83
N GLY A 95 -11.76 -8.76 1.74
CA GLY A 95 -11.43 -8.29 0.38
C GLY A 95 -10.07 -8.75 -0.16
N ARG A 96 -9.28 -9.49 0.63
CA ARG A 96 -8.02 -10.12 0.16
C ARG A 96 -8.13 -11.64 0.20
N GLU A 97 -7.71 -12.30 -0.88
CA GLU A 97 -7.65 -13.76 -0.91
C GLU A 97 -6.45 -14.29 -0.10
N GLY A 98 -6.66 -15.36 0.64
CA GLY A 98 -5.62 -16.03 1.42
C GLY A 98 -5.23 -15.33 2.72
N TRP A 99 -4.05 -15.66 3.23
CA TRP A 99 -3.53 -15.12 4.49
C TRP A 99 -2.42 -14.11 4.25
N LEU A 100 -2.35 -13.12 5.14
CA LEU A 100 -1.35 -12.06 5.16
C LEU A 100 -0.50 -12.16 6.42
N GLY A 101 0.75 -11.71 6.33
CA GLY A 101 1.54 -11.37 7.50
C GLY A 101 1.07 -10.06 8.09
N ARG A 102 0.41 -10.09 9.25
CA ARG A 102 -0.02 -8.89 9.97
C ARG A 102 0.76 -8.71 11.26
N GLU A 103 0.91 -7.46 11.68
CA GLU A 103 1.51 -7.15 12.97
C GLU A 103 0.58 -7.61 14.11
N GLN A 104 1.19 -8.23 15.12
CA GLN A 104 0.60 -8.41 16.43
C GLN A 104 1.53 -7.76 17.46
N LEU A 105 1.10 -6.63 18.01
CA LEU A 105 1.83 -5.95 19.08
C LEU A 105 1.95 -6.87 20.30
N LEU A 106 3.16 -6.95 20.85
CA LEU A 106 3.40 -7.53 22.15
C LEU A 106 3.00 -6.45 23.15
N ASN A 107 1.84 -6.59 23.80
CA ASN A 107 1.47 -5.69 24.89
C ASN A 107 2.65 -5.63 25.87
N SER A 108 3.18 -4.42 26.09
CA SER A 108 3.92 -4.16 27.32
C SER A 108 2.89 -4.36 28.41
N GLY A 109 3.02 -5.45 29.16
CA GLY A 109 2.09 -5.78 30.22
C GLY A 109 1.91 -4.57 31.14
N VAL A 110 0.65 -4.27 31.44
CA VAL A 110 0.31 -3.77 32.77
C VAL A 110 -0.12 -4.98 33.58
#